data_AF-A0A918IAA9-F1
#
_entry.id   AF-A0A918IAA9-F1
#
_cell.length_a   1.000
_cell.length_b   1.000
_cell.length_c   1.000
_cell.angle_alpha   90.00
_cell.angle_beta   90.00
_cell.angle_gamma   90.00
#
_symmetry.space_group_name_H-M   'P 1'
#
loop_
_entity.id
_entity.type
_entity.pdbx_description
1 polymer ?
#
loop_
_entity_poly.entity_id
_entity_poly.type
_entity_poly.pdbx_seq_one_letter_code
_entity_poly.pdbx_strand_id
1 'polypeptide(L)' 'MLARDGLLSAPYRKQVRMPAGARDTGYHYRDRHLWLTEDRDTVYVRTSFGVVAWPRAAREVACK' A
#
# COMPACT_ATOMS: atom_id res chain seq x y z
N MET A 1 -11.92 -5.21 15.58
CA MET A 1 -11.51 -4.69 14.26
C MET A 1 -10.14 -4.03 14.47
N LEU A 2 -9.03 -4.67 14.07
CA LEU A 2 -7.65 -4.23 14.39
C LEU A 2 -7.22 -3.02 13.53
N ALA A 3 -7.94 -1.91 13.60
CA ALA A 3 -7.31 -0.63 13.30
C ALA A 3 -6.35 -0.36 14.47
N ARG A 4 -5.05 -0.62 14.23
CA ARG A 4 -3.98 -0.20 15.12
C ARG A 4 -3.95 1.33 15.08
N ASP A 5 -4.79 1.97 15.90
CA ASP A 5 -4.91 3.43 15.92
C ASP A 5 -3.51 4.05 16.07
N GLY A 6 -3.15 4.89 15.09
CA GLY A 6 -1.90 5.66 15.08
C GLY A 6 -0.66 5.00 14.43
N LEU A 7 -0.73 3.78 13.86
CA LEU A 7 0.45 3.22 13.17
C LEU A 7 0.58 3.70 11.70
N LEU A 8 -0.55 3.89 11.03
CA LEU A 8 -0.61 4.30 9.62
C LEU A 8 -1.15 5.72 9.52
N SER A 9 -0.65 6.49 8.57
CA SER A 9 -1.10 7.86 8.28
C SER A 9 -2.54 7.92 7.77
N ALA A 10 -3.06 6.81 7.24
CA ALA A 10 -4.44 6.63 6.83
C ALA A 10 -4.91 5.18 7.09
N PRO A 11 -6.22 4.90 7.01
CA PRO A 11 -6.74 3.55 7.18
C PRO A 11 -6.24 2.61 6.08
N TYR A 12 -5.83 1.41 6.49
CA TYR A 12 -5.59 0.28 5.58
C TYR A 12 -6.89 -0.12 4.86
N ARG A 13 -6.82 -0.39 3.54
CA ARG A 13 -8.00 -0.78 2.75
C ARG A 13 -7.69 -1.95 1.81
N LYS A 14 -8.62 -2.89 1.72
CA LYS A 14 -8.59 -4.03 0.77
C LYS A 14 -9.58 -3.79 -0.37
N GLN A 15 -9.38 -4.49 -1.49
CA GLN A 15 -10.26 -4.50 -2.66
C GLN A 15 -10.55 -3.08 -3.21
N VAL A 16 -9.53 -2.22 -3.20
CA VAL A 16 -9.66 -0.88 -3.78
C VAL A 16 -9.53 -0.94 -5.31
N ARG A 17 -10.00 0.10 -5.99
CA ARG A 17 -9.64 0.32 -7.39
C ARG A 17 -8.21 0.89 -7.46
N MET A 18 -7.43 0.42 -8.42
CA MET A 18 -6.10 1.01 -8.68
C MET A 18 -6.27 2.47 -9.15
N PRO A 19 -5.59 3.45 -8.54
CA PRO A 19 -5.57 4.82 -9.05
C PRO A 19 -4.94 4.88 -10.44
N ALA A 20 -5.46 5.75 -11.32
CA ALA A 20 -4.96 5.89 -12.69
C ALA A 20 -3.49 6.35 -12.77
N GLY A 21 -3.02 7.11 -11.77
CA GLY A 21 -1.64 7.58 -11.69
C GLY A 21 -0.67 6.60 -11.02
N ALA A 22 -1.14 5.44 -10.57
CA ALA A 22 -0.27 4.45 -9.95
C ALA A 22 0.60 3.78 -11.01
N ARG A 23 1.91 3.72 -10.76
CA ARG A 23 2.91 3.12 -11.65
C ARG A 23 3.53 1.90 -10.99
N ASP A 24 3.74 0.86 -11.78
CA ASP A 24 4.47 -0.34 -11.34
C ASP A 24 5.89 0.07 -10.97
N THR A 25 6.36 -0.35 -9.81
CA THR A 25 7.72 -0.07 -9.36
C THR A 25 8.73 -1.10 -9.86
N GLY A 26 8.27 -2.19 -10.48
CA GLY A 26 9.08 -3.35 -10.86
C GLY A 26 9.33 -4.32 -9.70
N TYR A 27 8.86 -4.00 -8.48
CA TYR A 27 8.98 -4.91 -7.35
C TYR A 27 7.85 -5.93 -7.37
N HIS A 28 8.17 -7.14 -7.82
CA HIS A 28 7.24 -8.26 -7.93
C HIS A 28 7.69 -9.39 -7.02
N TYR A 29 6.77 -9.93 -6.22
CA TYR A 29 7.02 -11.11 -5.39
C TYR A 29 5.80 -12.02 -5.42
N ARG A 30 5.96 -13.18 -6.08
CA ARG A 30 4.86 -14.12 -6.34
C ARG A 30 3.71 -13.42 -7.07
N ASP A 31 2.52 -13.42 -6.50
CA ASP A 31 1.31 -12.78 -7.01
C ASP A 31 1.22 -11.28 -6.67
N ARG A 32 2.19 -10.73 -5.94
CA ARG A 32 2.17 -9.35 -5.46
C ARG A 32 3.03 -8.45 -6.32
N HIS A 33 2.41 -7.44 -6.89
CA HIS A 33 3.08 -6.39 -7.66
C HIS A 33 2.88 -5.07 -6.94
N LEU A 34 3.97 -4.32 -6.76
CA LEU A 34 3.96 -3.07 -6.02
C LEU A 34 3.80 -1.88 -6.97
N TRP A 35 2.85 -1.01 -6.65
CA TRP A 35 2.52 0.18 -7.42
C TRP A 35 2.54 1.41 -6.51
N LEU A 36 2.97 2.54 -7.06
CA LEU A 36 3.06 3.81 -6.35
C LEU A 36 2.47 4.95 -7.18
N THR A 37 1.76 5.85 -6.49
CA THR A 37 1.45 7.20 -7.00
C THR A 37 2.67 8.10 -6.86
N GLU A 38 2.62 9.27 -7.51
CA GLU A 38 3.72 10.24 -7.51
C GLU A 38 4.07 10.74 -6.11
N ASP A 39 3.07 10.95 -5.24
CA ASP A 39 3.23 11.36 -3.85
C ASP A 39 3.97 10.32 -2.97
N ARG A 40 3.97 9.05 -3.38
CA ARG A 40 4.51 7.91 -2.64
C ARG A 40 3.99 7.80 -1.20
N ASP A 41 2.78 8.29 -0.94
CA ASP A 41 2.15 8.25 0.39
C ASP A 41 1.37 6.96 0.62
N THR A 42 0.94 6.29 -0.47
CA THR A 42 0.28 5.00 -0.41
C THR A 42 0.89 4.03 -1.41
N VAL A 43 1.27 2.86 -0.92
CA VAL A 43 1.63 1.71 -1.75
C VAL A 43 0.36 0.95 -2.11
N TYR A 44 0.20 0.66 -3.39
CA TYR A 44 -0.87 -0.22 -3.89
C TYR A 44 -0.27 -1.56 -4.26
N VAL A 45 -0.73 -2.62 -3.61
CA VAL A 45 -0.29 -3.99 -3.93
C VAL A 45 -1.38 -4.66 -4.74
N ARG A 46 -1.08 -4.95 -6.01
CA ARG A 46 -1.95 -5.76 -6.86
C ARG A 46 -1.68 -7.24 -6.57
N THR A 47 -2.74 -7.99 -6.26
CA THR A 47 -2.74 -9.44 -6.06
C THR A 47 -3.72 -10.09 -7.03
N SER A 48 -3.76 -11.43 -7.04
CA SER A 48 -4.81 -12.18 -7.75
C SER A 48 -6.22 -11.93 -7.20
N PHE A 49 -6.36 -11.41 -5.98
CA PHE A 49 -7.64 -11.14 -5.31
C PHE A 49 -8.08 -9.68 -5.36
N GLY A 50 -7.31 -8.80 -6.01
CA GLY A 50 -7.62 -7.38 -6.15
C GLY A 50 -6.46 -6.50 -5.71
N VAL A 51 -6.75 -5.25 -5.35
CA VAL A 51 -5.73 -4.27 -4.95
C VAL A 51 -5.89 -3.94 -3.46
N VAL A 52 -4.77 -3.88 -2.78
CA VAL A 52 -4.70 -3.52 -1.36
C VAL A 52 -3.93 -2.21 -1.23
N ALA A 53 -4.49 -1.24 -0.51
CA ALA A 53 -3.85 0.04 -0.21
C ALA A 53 -3.17 -0.02 1.16
N TRP A 54 -1.87 0.26 1.15
CA TRP A 54 -0.99 0.37 2.31
C TRP A 54 -0.47 1.80 2.43
N PRO A 55 -1.10 2.63 3.28
CA PRO A 55 -0.63 3.97 3.56
C PRO A 55 0.75 3.95 4.24
N ARG A 56 1.50 5.05 4.09
CA ARG A 56 2.74 5.28 4.83
C ARG A 56 2.49 5.16 6.34
N ALA A 57 3.47 4.65 7.08
CA ALA A 57 3.43 4.68 8.53
C ALA A 57 3.30 6.13 9.05
N ALA A 58 2.55 6.34 10.12
CA ALA A 58 2.37 7.66 10.74
C ALA A 58 3.63 8.17 11.45
N ARG A 59 4.58 7.28 11.71
CA ARG A 59 5.91 7.55 12.29
C ARG A 59 6.91 6.62 11.63
N GLU A 60 8.21 6.94 11.71
CA GLU A 60 9.25 6.02 11.25
C GLU A 60 9.14 4.68 11.99
N VAL A 61 9.06 3.60 11.22
CA VAL A 61 9.07 2.23 11.70
C VAL A 61 10.19 1.52 10.95
N ALA A 62 11.34 1.38 11.60
CA ALA A 62 12.50 0.66 11.08
C ALA A 62 12.85 -0.49 12.04
N CYS A 63 13.33 -1.61 11.50
CA CYS A 63 14.03 -2.61 12.31
C CYS A 63 15.40 -2.05 12.69
N LYS A 64 15.79 -2.20 13.96
CA LYS A 64 17.18 -2.06 14.39
C LYS A 64 17.94 -3.34 14.09
#